data_AF-A0A401Q7X7-F1
#
_entry.id   AF-A0A401Q7X7-F1
#
_cell.length_a   1.000
_cell.length_b   1.000
_cell.length_c   1.000
_cell.angle_alpha   90.00
_cell.angle_beta   90.00
_cell.angle_gamma   90.00
#
_symmetry.space_group_name_H-M   'P 1'
#
loop_
_entity.id
_entity.type
_entity.pdbx_description
1 polymer ?
#
loop_
_entity_poly.entity_id
_entity_poly.type
_entity_poly.pdbx_seq_one_letter_code
_entity_poly.pdbx_strand_id
1 'polypeptide(L)' 'MAIEGSATGQLTLREIYQWISENFQYYRNAQSGWKNSVRQNLSIYKCFRKVPRSRHNPGK' A
#
# COMPACT_ATOMS: atom_id res chain seq x y z
N MET A 1 -3.86 -7.21 -9.08
CA MET A 1 -3.80 -6.78 -7.66
C MET A 1 -2.46 -6.09 -7.40
N ALA A 2 -2.42 -5.05 -6.55
CA ALA A 2 -1.22 -4.23 -6.33
C ALA A 2 0.03 -5.04 -5.92
N ILE A 3 -0.10 -5.87 -4.88
CA ILE A 3 1.03 -6.62 -4.31
C ILE A 3 1.45 -7.78 -5.22
N GLU A 4 0.49 -8.51 -5.80
CA GLU A 4 0.75 -9.62 -6.73
C GLU A 4 1.40 -9.17 -8.05
N GLY A 5 1.14 -7.93 -8.48
CA GLY A 5 1.76 -7.36 -9.67
C GLY A 5 3.16 -6.77 -9.42
N SER A 6 3.64 -6.76 -8.18
CA SER A 6 4.97 -6.24 -7.86
C SER A 6 6.05 -7.27 -8.12
N ALA A 7 7.16 -6.87 -8.73
CA ALA A 7 8.29 -7.76 -9.03
C ALA A 7 8.91 -8.42 -7.78
N THR A 8 8.71 -7.82 -6.61
CA THR A 8 9.25 -8.25 -5.31
C THR A 8 8.22 -8.96 -4.43
N GLY A 9 6.95 -9.03 -4.86
CA GLY A 9 5.84 -9.52 -4.04
C GLY A 9 5.59 -8.67 -2.78
N GLN A 10 6.13 -7.45 -2.73
CA GLN A 10 6.08 -6.56 -1.56
C GLN A 10 5.97 -5.12 -2.03
N LEU A 11 5.07 -4.36 -1.40
CA LEU A 11 4.91 -2.93 -1.63
C LEU A 11 4.94 -2.16 -0.32
N THR A 12 5.46 -0.95 -0.37
CA THR A 12 5.34 0.03 0.70
C THR A 12 3.92 0.59 0.74
N LEU A 13 3.54 1.13 1.90
CA LEU A 13 2.24 1.77 2.09
C LEU A 13 2.00 2.92 1.08
N ARG A 14 3.06 3.66 0.72
CA ARG A 14 3.00 4.74 -0.26
C ARG A 14 2.68 4.21 -1.66
N GLU A 15 3.32 3.12 -2.09
CA GLU A 15 3.07 2.50 -3.39
C GLU A 15 1.65 1.92 -3.47
N ILE A 16 1.13 1.37 -2.36
CA ILE A 16 -0.28 0.93 -2.30
C ILE A 16 -1.23 2.12 -2.50
N TYR A 17 -0.97 3.27 -1.87
CA TYR A 17 -1.77 4.48 -2.09
C TYR A 17 -1.71 4.95 -3.54
N GLN A 18 -0.51 4.97 -4.13
CA GLN A 18 -0.31 5.38 -5.50
C GLN A 18 -1.07 4.47 -6.47
N TRP A 19 -0.90 3.14 -6.35
CA TRP A 19 -1.59 2.16 -7.19
C TRP A 19 -3.11 2.32 -7.11
N ILE A 20 -3.68 2.50 -5.90
CA ILE A 20 -5.12 2.70 -5.72
C ILE A 20 -5.57 3.98 -6.45
N SER A 21 -4.85 5.09 -6.28
CA SER A 21 -5.21 6.35 -6.92
C SER A 21 -5.06 6.31 -8.45
N GLU A 22 -4.09 5.56 -8.97
CA GLU A 22 -3.86 5.42 -10.41
C GLU A 22 -4.95 4.56 -11.07
N ASN A 23 -5.34 3.45 -10.43
CA ASN A 23 -6.34 2.51 -10.96
C ASN A 23 -7.78 2.99 -10.77
N PHE A 24 -8.05 3.78 -9.72
CA PHE A 24 -9.40 4.22 -9.37
C PHE A 24 -9.43 5.75 -9.26
N GLN A 25 -9.93 6.39 -10.31
CA GLN A 25 -9.92 7.86 -10.46
C GLN A 25 -10.56 8.60 -9.27
N TYR A 26 -11.57 8.00 -8.64
CA TYR A 26 -12.21 8.53 -7.43
C TYR A 26 -11.20 8.84 -6.31
N TYR A 27 -10.22 7.95 -6.09
CA TYR A 27 -9.26 8.09 -4.99
C TYR A 27 -8.14 9.10 -5.24
N ARG A 28 -8.02 9.64 -6.47
CA ARG A 28 -7.04 10.70 -6.78
C ARG A 28 -7.35 12.00 -6.03
N ASN A 29 -8.64 12.34 -5.96
CA ASN A 29 -9.12 13.57 -5.35
C ASN A 29 -9.88 13.33 -4.03
N ALA A 30 -10.04 12.08 -3.61
CA ALA A 30 -10.73 11.74 -2.38
C ALA A 30 -9.95 12.21 -1.14
N GLN A 31 -10.70 12.71 -0.15
CA GLN A 31 -10.17 13.14 1.14
C GLN A 31 -9.41 12.03 1.85
N SER A 32 -8.49 12.39 2.74
CA SER A 32 -7.55 11.50 3.42
C SER A 32 -8.14 10.32 4.22
N GLY A 33 -9.47 10.25 4.40
CA GLY A 33 -10.16 9.18 5.13
C GLY A 33 -9.89 7.78 4.59
N TRP A 34 -9.85 7.61 3.26
CA TRP A 34 -9.64 6.28 2.65
C TRP A 34 -8.26 5.69 2.95
N LYS A 35 -7.22 6.54 3.11
CA LYS A 35 -5.87 6.09 3.47
C LYS A 35 -5.85 5.43 4.85
N ASN A 36 -6.75 5.84 5.75
CA ASN A 36 -6.89 5.23 7.08
C ASN A 36 -7.52 3.85 6.99
N SER A 37 -8.58 3.70 6.21
CA SER A 37 -9.22 2.41 5.95
C SER A 37 -8.23 1.41 5.32
N VAL A 38 -7.39 1.87 4.39
CA VAL A 38 -6.33 1.02 3.82
C VAL A 38 -5.34 0.54 4.89
N ARG A 39 -4.87 1.41 5.81
CA ARG A 39 -3.96 1.00 6.90
C ARG A 39 -4.61 -0.01 7.85
N GLN A 40 -5.88 0.21 8.18
CA GLN A 40 -6.64 -0.71 9.02
C GLN A 40 -6.78 -2.07 8.33
N ASN A 41 -7.16 -2.11 7.05
CA ASN A 41 -7.29 -3.34 6.28
C ASN A 41 -5.97 -4.13 6.22
N LEU A 42 -4.84 -3.45 5.98
CA LEU A 42 -3.51 -4.09 5.99
C LEU A 42 -3.14 -4.69 7.35
N SER A 43 -3.77 -4.24 8.45
CA SER A 43 -3.52 -4.75 9.80
C SER A 43 -4.51 -5.83 10.22
N ILE A 44 -5.77 -5.74 9.75
CA ILE A 44 -6.86 -6.66 10.09
C ILE A 44 -6.72 -7.98 9.33
N TYR A 45 -6.43 -7.92 8.03
CA TYR A 45 -6.45 -9.11 7.19
C TYR A 45 -5.10 -9.84 7.24
N LYS A 46 -5.14 -11.11 7.67
CA LYS A 46 -3.97 -12.00 7.78
C LYS A 46 -3.28 -12.30 6.44
N CYS A 47 -3.92 -11.99 5.31
CA CYS A 47 -3.31 -12.09 3.98
C CYS A 47 -2.20 -11.05 3.77
N PHE A 48 -2.14 -10.00 4.59
CA PHE A 48 -1.05 -9.03 4.57
C PHE A 48 -0.07 -9.31 5.70
N ARG A 49 1.21 -9.37 5.36
CA ARG A 49 2.32 -9.49 6.32
C ARG A 49 3.13 -8.21 6.31
N LYS A 50 3.28 -7.58 7.48
CA LYS A 50 4.21 -6.46 7.65
C LYS A 50 5.65 -6.98 7.60
N VAL A 51 6.41 -6.58 6.59
CA VAL A 51 7.82 -6.95 6.44
C VAL A 51 8.70 -5.75 6.86
N PRO A 52 9.68 -5.93 7.76
CA PRO A 52 10.63 -4.87 8.09
C PRO A 52 11.49 -4.52 6.87
N ARG A 53 11.77 -3.24 6.67
CA ARG A 53 12.66 -2.79 5.59
C ARG A 53 14.07 -3.36 5.78
N SER A 54 14.69 -3.80 4.69
CA SER A 54 16.10 -4.20 4.71
C SER A 54 16.99 -2.99 5.02
N ARG A 55 18.04 -3.19 5.83
CA ARG A 55 19.01 -2.13 6.20
C ARG A 55 19.70 -1.48 4.99
N HIS A 56 19.68 -2.16 3.83
CA HIS A 56 20.25 -1.68 2.57
C HIS A 56 19.32 -0.75 1.76
N ASN A 57 18.05 -0.60 2.14
CA ASN A 57 17.10 0.31 1.49
C ASN A 57 16.55 1.31 2.52
N PRO A 58 17.34 2.34 2.89
CA PRO A 58 16.88 3.41 3.77
C PRO A 58 15.95 4.34 2.97
N GLY A 59 14.72 3.91 2.76
CA GLY A 59 13.68 4.78 2.22
C GLY A 59 13.17 5.76 3.28
N LYS A 60 13.02 7.02 2.86
CA LYS A 60 12.36 8.14 3.56
C LYS A 60 10.96 7.80 4.09
#